data_AF-A0A257SG46-F1
#
_entry.id   AF-A0A257SG46-F1
#
_cell.length_a   1.000
_cell.length_b   1.000
_cell.length_c   1.000
_cell.angle_alpha   90.00
_cell.angle_beta   90.00
_cell.angle_gamma   90.00
#
_symmetry.space_group_name_H-M   'P 1'
#
loop_
_entity.id
_entity.type
_entity.pdbx_description
1 polymer ?
#
loop_
_entity_poly.entity_id
_entity_poly.type
_entity_poly.pdbx_seq_one_letter_code
_entity_poly.pdbx_strand_id
1 'polypeptide(L)'
;MPIDYQDGEVPTVSVRLQELFGLRVTPSIAAGRMPLLLKLLSPAGRPVQVTRDLENFWKCTYHEVRKDLKGRYPKHYWPDDPYRAEPTRRVRPR
;
A
#
# COMPACT_ATOMS: atom_id res chain seq x y z
N MET A 1 -7.87 -3.45 9.52
CA MET A 1 -8.03 -4.18 8.24
C MET A 1 -7.99 -5.65 8.59
N PRO A 2 -8.91 -6.49 8.08
CA PRO A 2 -8.84 -7.93 8.31
C PRO A 2 -7.61 -8.52 7.61
N ILE A 3 -7.01 -9.53 8.21
CA ILE A 3 -5.99 -10.38 7.58
C ILE A 3 -6.71 -11.58 7.00
N ASP A 4 -6.48 -11.84 5.72
CA ASP A 4 -7.02 -12.98 5.00
C ASP A 4 -6.06 -14.16 5.09
N TYR A 5 -6.58 -15.32 5.47
CA TYR A 5 -5.87 -16.59 5.59
C TYR A 5 -6.43 -17.66 4.63
N GLN A 6 -7.41 -17.32 3.78
CA GLN A 6 -8.15 -18.28 2.96
C GLN A 6 -7.47 -18.56 1.61
N ASP A 7 -6.69 -17.61 1.08
CA ASP A 7 -6.07 -17.68 -0.27
C ASP A 7 -4.74 -18.48 -0.34
N GLY A 8 -4.28 -19.14 0.75
CA GLY A 8 -3.09 -20.01 0.75
C GLY A 8 -2.21 -19.93 2.02
N GLU A 9 -0.97 -20.44 1.95
CA GLU A 9 0.02 -20.48 3.05
C GLU A 9 0.42 -19.10 3.60
N VAL A 10 0.17 -18.00 2.86
CA VAL A 10 0.65 -16.66 3.21
C VAL A 10 -0.51 -15.72 3.57
N PRO A 11 -0.52 -15.15 4.80
CA PRO A 11 -1.53 -14.20 5.23
C PRO A 11 -1.45 -12.92 4.40
N THR A 12 -2.61 -12.50 3.90
CA THR A 12 -2.72 -11.38 2.97
C THR A 12 -3.51 -10.23 3.60
N VAL A 13 -3.09 -9.00 3.33
CA VAL A 13 -3.84 -7.79 3.72
C VAL A 13 -4.11 -6.96 2.48
N SER A 14 -5.40 -6.69 2.27
CA SER A 14 -5.86 -5.74 1.26
C SER A 14 -5.95 -4.34 1.87
N VAL A 15 -5.18 -3.40 1.33
CA VAL A 15 -5.02 -2.05 1.90
C VAL A 15 -4.92 -1.00 0.80
N ARG A 16 -5.58 0.14 0.97
CA ARG A 16 -5.40 1.27 0.06
C ARG A 16 -3.99 1.82 0.19
N LEU A 17 -3.37 2.09 -0.95
CA LEU A 17 -1.99 2.56 -1.02
C LEU A 17 -1.73 3.78 -0.10
N GLN A 18 -2.67 4.73 -0.04
CA GLN A 18 -2.56 5.96 0.75
C GLN A 18 -2.52 5.72 2.27
N GLU A 19 -3.03 4.57 2.74
CA GLU A 19 -2.98 4.20 4.15
C GLU A 19 -1.60 3.67 4.57
N LEU A 20 -0.71 3.38 3.61
CA LEU A 20 0.65 2.92 3.86
C LEU A 20 1.72 4.03 3.75
N PHE A 21 1.34 5.27 3.45
CA PHE A 21 2.31 6.36 3.46
C PHE A 21 2.96 6.50 4.85
N GLY A 22 4.25 6.82 4.86
CA GLY A 22 5.09 6.84 6.06
C GLY A 22 5.60 5.47 6.51
N LEU A 23 5.00 4.36 6.04
CA LEU A 23 5.41 3.01 6.41
C LEU A 23 6.57 2.52 5.55
N ARG A 24 7.70 2.23 6.18
CA ARG A 24 8.93 1.81 5.50
C ARG A 24 9.05 0.31 5.29
N VAL A 25 8.62 -0.46 6.28
CA VAL A 25 8.85 -1.91 6.36
C VAL A 25 7.54 -2.65 6.16
N THR A 26 7.59 -3.78 5.45
CA THR A 26 6.43 -4.67 5.31
C THR A 26 5.96 -5.13 6.70
N PRO A 27 4.67 -4.95 7.05
CA PRO A 27 4.11 -5.50 8.27
C PRO A 27 4.26 -7.02 8.34
N SER A 28 4.48 -7.53 9.54
CA SER A 28 4.62 -8.95 9.82
C SER A 28 3.81 -9.35 11.03
N ILE A 29 3.43 -10.62 11.08
CA ILE A 29 2.75 -11.26 12.20
C ILE A 29 3.67 -12.30 12.86
N ALA A 30 3.16 -13.00 13.88
CA ALA A 30 3.90 -14.02 14.63
C ALA A 30 5.22 -13.49 15.22
N ALA A 31 5.19 -12.27 15.77
CA ALA A 31 6.34 -11.54 16.31
C ALA A 31 7.48 -11.35 15.29
N GLY A 32 7.13 -10.94 14.06
CA GLY A 32 8.10 -10.65 13.01
C GLY A 32 8.44 -11.82 12.10
N ARG A 33 8.02 -13.04 12.45
CA ARG A 33 8.42 -14.27 11.74
C ARG A 33 7.72 -14.47 10.40
N MET A 34 6.59 -13.82 10.18
CA MET A 34 5.77 -14.03 8.99
C MET A 34 5.39 -12.69 8.36
N PRO A 35 6.10 -12.24 7.31
CA PRO A 35 5.73 -11.03 6.58
C PRO A 35 4.39 -11.21 5.85
N LEU A 36 3.55 -10.19 5.88
CA LEU A 36 2.26 -10.20 5.20
C LEU A 36 2.44 -9.97 3.70
N LEU A 37 1.59 -10.62 2.90
CA LEU A 37 1.40 -10.25 1.50
C LEU A 37 0.49 -9.02 1.43
N LEU A 38 0.97 -7.92 0.86
CA LEU A 38 0.21 -6.69 0.71
C LEU A 38 -0.44 -6.63 -0.66
N LYS A 39 -1.76 -6.61 -0.70
CA LYS A 39 -2.55 -6.30 -1.89
C LYS A 39 -2.92 -4.82 -1.85
N LEU A 40 -2.12 -4.03 -2.55
CA LEU A 40 -2.27 -2.58 -2.60
C LEU A 40 -3.45 -2.23 -3.49
N LEU A 41 -4.35 -1.38 -2.98
CA LEU A 41 -5.59 -0.99 -3.63
C LEU A 41 -5.58 0.47 -4.06
N SER A 42 -6.27 0.75 -5.17
CA SER A 42 -6.65 2.09 -5.59
C SER A 42 -7.74 2.67 -4.66
N PRO A 43 -8.07 3.97 -4.78
CA PRO A 43 -9.17 4.56 -4.03
C PRO A 43 -10.53 3.87 -4.24
N ALA A 44 -10.73 3.23 -5.40
CA ALA A 44 -11.94 2.48 -5.72
C ALA A 44 -11.90 1.00 -5.27
N GLY A 45 -10.89 0.61 -4.48
CA GLY A 45 -10.75 -0.76 -3.98
C GLY A 45 -10.23 -1.77 -5.01
N ARG A 46 -9.75 -1.30 -6.18
CA ARG A 46 -9.20 -2.18 -7.21
C ARG A 46 -7.73 -2.49 -6.91
N PRO A 47 -7.27 -3.75 -7.04
CA PRO A 47 -5.86 -4.07 -6.85
C PRO A 47 -4.99 -3.37 -7.89
N VAL A 48 -3.89 -2.76 -7.44
CA VAL A 48 -2.92 -2.06 -8.31
C VAL A 48 -1.54 -2.70 -8.26
N GLN A 49 -1.20 -3.33 -7.13
CA GLN A 49 0.06 -4.05 -6.95
C GLN A 49 -0.12 -5.10 -5.85
N VAL A 50 0.60 -6.20 -5.95
CA VAL A 50 0.76 -7.18 -4.87
C VAL A 50 2.25 -7.27 -4.52
N THR A 51 2.62 -7.16 -3.25
CA THR A 51 4.02 -7.19 -2.82
C THR A 51 4.21 -7.81 -1.44
N ARG A 52 5.35 -8.45 -1.21
CA ARG A 52 5.87 -8.83 0.13
C ARG A 52 7.00 -7.91 0.60
N ASP A 53 7.44 -7.00 -0.27
CA ASP A 53 8.51 -6.05 -0.03
C ASP A 53 7.98 -4.65 -0.30
N LEU A 54 7.52 -4.01 0.79
CA LEU A 54 7.01 -2.66 0.75
C LEU A 54 8.12 -1.64 0.48
N GLU A 55 9.34 -1.90 0.95
CA GLU A 55 10.48 -1.01 0.76
C GLU A 55 10.86 -0.95 -0.72
N ASN A 56 11.02 -2.11 -1.37
CA ASN A 56 11.30 -2.17 -2.80
C ASN A 56 10.14 -1.59 -3.63
N PHE A 57 8.90 -1.81 -3.22
CA PHE A 57 7.75 -1.17 -3.88
C PHE A 57 7.87 0.35 -3.89
N TRP A 58 8.20 0.98 -2.75
CA TRP A 58 8.37 2.43 -2.68
C TRP A 58 9.54 2.93 -3.51
N LYS A 59 10.67 2.22 -3.52
CA LYS A 59 11.88 2.62 -4.26
C LYS A 59 11.70 2.52 -5.78
N CYS A 60 11.08 1.44 -6.25
CA CYS A 60 11.16 1.05 -7.67
C CYS A 60 9.83 1.20 -8.40
N THR A 61 8.71 0.83 -7.77
CA THR A 61 7.42 0.65 -8.47
C THR A 61 6.44 1.78 -8.20
N TYR A 62 6.52 2.44 -7.04
CA TYR A 62 5.56 3.45 -6.62
C TYR A 62 5.42 4.59 -7.61
N HIS A 63 6.52 5.11 -8.15
CA HIS A 63 6.46 6.28 -9.03
C HIS A 63 5.72 6.02 -10.35
N GLU A 64 5.75 4.79 -10.85
CA GLU A 64 4.99 4.37 -12.03
C GLU A 64 3.51 4.22 -11.70
N VAL A 65 3.19 3.48 -10.62
CA VAL A 65 1.81 3.34 -10.12
C VAL A 65 1.20 4.69 -9.79
N ARG A 66 1.98 5.62 -9.23
CA ARG A 66 1.55 6.98 -8.91
C ARG A 66 1.15 7.75 -10.16
N LYS A 67 1.89 7.65 -11.28
CA LYS A 67 1.56 8.35 -12.52
C LYS A 67 0.18 7.90 -13.04
N ASP A 68 -0.05 6.59 -13.08
CA ASP A 68 -1.34 6.03 -13.51
C ASP A 68 -2.48 6.43 -12.56
N LEU A 69 -2.29 6.26 -11.25
CA LEU A 69 -3.30 6.61 -10.25
C LEU A 69 -3.59 8.10 -10.18
N LYS A 70 -2.61 8.96 -10.38
CA LYS A 70 -2.80 10.41 -10.45
C LYS A 70 -3.65 10.81 -11.67
N GLY A 71 -3.48 10.12 -12.81
CA GLY A 71 -4.34 10.30 -13.99
C GLY A 71 -5.79 9.90 -13.73
N ARG A 72 -6.02 8.73 -13.14
CA ARG A 72 -7.38 8.22 -12.87
C ARG A 72 -8.07 8.89 -11.68
N TYR A 73 -7.31 9.30 -10.67
CA TYR A 73 -7.80 9.85 -9.40
C TYR A 73 -7.10 11.16 -9.04
N PRO A 74 -7.24 12.24 -9.83
CA PRO A 74 -6.45 13.47 -9.70
C PRO A 74 -6.72 14.27 -8.42
N LYS A 75 -7.88 14.07 -7.78
CA LYS A 75 -8.23 14.76 -6.54
C LYS A 75 -7.49 14.20 -5.31
N HIS A 76 -7.04 12.93 -5.39
CA HIS A 76 -6.42 12.23 -4.27
C HIS A 76 -4.98 12.66 -4.02
N TYR A 77 -4.52 12.48 -2.79
CA TYR A 77 -3.15 12.78 -2.37
C TYR A 77 -2.16 11.72 -2.86
N TRP A 78 -1.20 12.17 -3.67
CA TRP A 78 -0.17 11.35 -4.30
C TRP A 78 1.21 12.01 -4.12
N PRO A 79 1.85 11.85 -2.95
CA PRO A 79 3.12 12.51 -2.63
C PRO A 79 4.26 12.11 -3.58
N ASP A 80 5.25 12.98 -3.73
CA ASP A 80 6.51 12.59 -4.40
C ASP A 80 7.35 11.67 -3.49
N ASP A 81 7.39 11.97 -2.18
CA ASP A 81 8.06 11.15 -1.16
C ASP A 81 7.02 10.37 -0.32
N PRO A 82 6.83 9.05 -0.57
CA PRO A 82 5.87 8.25 0.17
C PRO A 82 6.32 7.96 1.61
N TYR A 83 7.61 8.11 1.94
CA TYR A 83 8.15 7.79 3.27
C TYR A 83 7.93 8.90 4.30
N ARG A 84 7.70 10.12 3.86
CA ARG A 84 7.43 11.29 4.72
C ARG A 84 5.97 11.73 4.70
N ALA A 85 5.18 11.16 3.80
CA ALA A 85 3.78 11.50 3.67
C ALA A 85 2.93 10.92 4.81
N GLU A 86 1.97 11.71 5.28
CA GLU A 86 1.01 11.24 6.28
C GLU A 86 0.05 10.21 5.68
N PRO A 87 -0.17 9.07 6.35
CA PRO A 87 -1.15 8.08 5.90
C PRO A 87 -2.56 8.67 6.01
N THR A 88 -3.39 8.45 4.99
CA THR A 88 -4.74 9.01 4.96
C THR A 88 -5.75 8.06 4.33
N ARG A 89 -6.97 8.07 4.89
CA ARG A 89 -8.17 7.43 4.33
C ARG A 89 -8.99 8.37 3.47
N ARG A 90 -8.66 9.67 3.52
CA ARG A 90 -9.40 10.78 2.88
C ARG A 90 -8.80 11.07 1.52
N VAL A 91 -9.53 11.85 0.72
CA VAL A 91 -9.02 12.35 -0.56
C VAL A 91 -7.72 13.16 -0.36
N ARG A 92 -7.61 13.94 0.71
CA ARG A 92 -6.37 14.67 1.10
C ARG A 92 -6.16 14.60 2.62
N PRO A 93 -4.89 14.65 3.10
CA PRO A 93 -4.59 14.81 4.54
C PRO A 93 -5.11 16.16 5.06
N ARG A 94 -5.18 16.31 6.38
CA ARG A 94 -5.69 17.55 7.01
C ARG A 94 -4.62 18.63 7.07
#